data_AF-A0A0P9F6I1-F1
#
_entry.id   AF-A0A0P9F6I1-F1
#
_cell.length_a   1.000
_cell.length_b   1.000
_cell.length_c   1.000
_cell.angle_alpha   90.00
_cell.angle_beta   90.00
_cell.angle_gamma   90.00
#
_symmetry.space_group_name_H-M   'P 1'
#
loop_
_entity.id
_entity.type
_entity.pdbx_description
1 polymer ?
#
loop_
_entity_poly.entity_id
_entity_poly.type
_entity_poly.pdbx_seq_one_letter_code
_entity_poly.pdbx_strand_id
1 'polypeptide(L)'
;ITQAAQFGNFIRIDMEGSGYTQVTLDIFNELFARQQNVGVVIQAYLYRSEEDIRALNKLGARVRLCKGAYNEPASVAFPDKADTDKNYVKLMQMLLSEGNYPGIATHDEKMIEATRNYASQRSIPLDRFEFQMLYGIRRDLQEQLVREGYRMRVYVPYGEEWYPYMVRRLAERPANILFVLKGALR
;
A
#
# COMPACT_ATOMS: atom_id res chain seq x y z
N ILE A 1 5.75 19.80 2.35
CA ILE A 1 6.59 18.79 3.08
C ILE A 1 7.45 19.41 4.17
N THR A 2 8.03 20.61 3.96
CA THR A 2 8.89 21.33 4.92
C THR A 2 8.25 21.54 6.29
N GLN A 3 7.01 22.03 6.33
CA GLN A 3 6.30 22.23 7.60
C GLN A 3 6.11 20.90 8.35
N ALA A 4 5.69 19.83 7.67
CA ALA A 4 5.53 18.52 8.31
C ALA A 4 6.85 18.01 8.93
N ALA A 5 7.97 18.24 8.25
CA ALA A 5 9.27 17.83 8.76
C ALA A 5 9.68 18.55 10.04
N GLN A 6 9.30 19.83 10.20
CA GLN A 6 9.55 20.58 11.45
C GLN A 6 8.88 19.93 12.66
N PHE A 7 7.80 19.18 12.45
CA PHE A 7 7.08 18.42 13.49
C PHE A 7 7.41 16.92 13.50
N GLY A 8 8.42 16.48 12.75
CA GLY A 8 8.76 15.05 12.64
C GLY A 8 7.69 14.20 11.94
N ASN A 9 6.77 14.82 11.21
CA ASN A 9 5.69 14.12 10.53
C ASN A 9 6.12 13.57 9.17
N PHE A 10 5.63 12.37 8.87
CA PHE A 10 5.80 11.70 7.59
C PHE A 10 4.60 11.98 6.67
N ILE A 11 4.85 12.24 5.39
CA ILE A 11 3.84 12.44 4.36
C ILE A 11 3.85 11.25 3.39
N ARG A 12 2.67 10.74 3.04
CA ARG A 12 2.49 9.76 1.96
C ARG A 12 1.82 10.43 0.78
N ILE A 13 2.40 10.32 -0.40
CA ILE A 13 1.74 10.65 -1.67
C ILE A 13 1.02 9.38 -2.13
N ASP A 14 -0.31 9.41 -2.07
CA ASP A 14 -1.15 8.31 -2.56
C ASP A 14 -1.14 8.27 -4.09
N MET A 15 -1.38 7.08 -4.66
CA MET A 15 -1.31 6.85 -6.10
C MET A 15 -2.72 6.73 -6.69
N GLU A 16 -3.01 7.59 -7.65
CA GLU A 16 -4.28 7.64 -8.38
C GLU A 16 -4.29 6.65 -9.57
N GLY A 17 -5.16 6.83 -10.55
CA GLY A 17 -5.22 6.00 -11.75
C GLY A 17 -3.95 6.07 -12.60
N SER A 18 -3.77 5.10 -13.49
CA SER A 18 -2.52 4.88 -14.26
C SER A 18 -2.07 6.10 -15.08
N GLY A 19 -3.02 6.92 -15.55
CA GLY A 19 -2.74 8.17 -16.26
C GLY A 19 -1.96 9.21 -15.43
N TYR A 20 -1.99 9.11 -14.10
CA TYR A 20 -1.30 10.00 -13.17
C TYR A 20 -0.04 9.39 -12.56
N THR A 21 0.26 8.12 -12.82
CA THR A 21 1.37 7.42 -12.14
C THR A 21 2.71 8.10 -12.39
N GLN A 22 3.01 8.45 -13.64
CA GLN A 22 4.30 9.05 -13.97
C GLN A 22 4.46 10.43 -13.32
N VAL A 23 3.48 11.32 -13.49
CA VAL A 23 3.54 12.66 -12.91
C VAL A 23 3.63 12.61 -11.37
N THR A 24 2.95 11.66 -10.74
CA THR A 24 3.03 11.46 -9.28
C THR A 24 4.44 11.03 -8.85
N LEU A 25 5.08 10.13 -9.60
CA LEU A 25 6.46 9.71 -9.34
C LEU A 25 7.47 10.83 -9.60
N ASP A 26 7.26 11.64 -10.63
CA ASP A 26 8.11 12.80 -10.93
C ASP A 26 8.04 13.84 -9.79
N ILE A 27 6.83 14.16 -9.33
CA ILE A 27 6.61 15.03 -8.16
C ILE A 27 7.25 14.42 -6.91
N PHE A 28 7.07 13.12 -6.68
CA PHE A 28 7.69 12.44 -5.54
C PHE A 28 9.22 12.58 -5.58
N ASN A 29 9.86 12.36 -6.73
CA ASN A 29 11.30 12.42 -6.88
C ASN A 29 11.85 13.83 -6.61
N GLU A 30 11.19 14.88 -7.12
CA GLU A 30 11.56 16.27 -6.85
C GLU A 30 11.47 16.60 -5.36
N LEU A 31 10.38 16.17 -4.71
CA LEU A 31 10.16 16.40 -3.29
C LEU A 31 11.15 15.61 -2.43
N PHE A 32 11.42 14.35 -2.76
CA PHE A 32 12.33 13.47 -2.02
C PHE A 32 13.78 13.95 -2.09
N ALA A 33 14.20 14.52 -3.23
CA ALA A 33 15.51 15.12 -3.39
C ALA A 33 15.73 16.34 -2.46
N ARG A 34 14.66 17.04 -2.09
CA ARG A 34 14.70 18.17 -1.15
C ARG A 34 14.56 17.72 0.30
N GLN A 35 13.70 16.74 0.57
CA GLN A 35 13.42 16.27 1.93
C GLN A 35 12.86 14.84 1.97
N GLN A 36 13.41 14.01 2.85
CA GLN A 36 13.14 12.57 2.88
C GLN A 36 11.99 12.14 3.82
N ASN A 37 11.22 13.08 4.39
CA ASN A 37 10.02 12.76 5.20
C ASN A 37 8.78 12.46 4.35
N VAL A 38 8.97 12.03 3.11
CA VAL A 38 7.93 11.71 2.14
C VAL A 38 8.13 10.30 1.60
N GLY A 39 7.03 9.61 1.30
CA GLY A 39 7.04 8.35 0.57
C GLY A 39 5.89 8.27 -0.41
N VAL A 40 5.88 7.23 -1.24
CA VAL A 40 4.92 7.07 -2.33
C VAL A 40 4.19 5.73 -2.24
N VAL A 41 3.07 5.61 -2.95
CA VAL A 41 2.31 4.36 -3.11
C VAL A 41 2.63 3.72 -4.46
N ILE A 42 2.76 2.39 -4.50
CA ILE A 42 2.83 1.61 -5.74
C ILE A 42 1.72 0.57 -5.74
N GLN A 43 1.11 0.34 -6.91
CA GLN A 43 -0.05 -0.51 -7.10
C GLN A 43 0.35 -1.80 -7.82
N ALA A 44 0.21 -2.95 -7.18
CA ALA A 44 0.69 -4.24 -7.70
C ALA A 44 0.00 -4.72 -8.99
N TYR A 45 -1.17 -4.21 -9.32
CA TYR A 45 -1.89 -4.57 -10.54
C TYR A 45 -1.31 -3.99 -11.84
N LEU A 46 -0.37 -3.03 -11.79
CA LEU A 46 0.21 -2.44 -13.00
C LEU A 46 1.45 -3.22 -13.43
N TYR A 47 1.65 -3.36 -14.75
CA TYR A 47 2.84 -4.00 -15.30
C TYR A 47 4.15 -3.26 -14.97
N ARG A 48 4.09 -1.92 -14.89
CA ARG A 48 5.24 -1.05 -14.61
C ARG A 48 5.79 -1.15 -13.17
N SER A 49 5.00 -1.65 -12.22
CA SER A 49 5.26 -1.51 -10.79
C SER A 49 6.55 -2.15 -10.30
N GLU A 50 7.04 -3.18 -10.98
CA GLU A 50 8.34 -3.79 -10.65
C GLU A 50 9.49 -2.83 -10.90
N GLU A 51 9.50 -2.17 -12.07
CA GLU A 51 10.54 -1.22 -12.43
C GLU A 51 10.51 -0.01 -11.48
N ASP A 52 9.31 0.50 -11.20
CA ASP A 52 9.12 1.61 -10.25
C ASP A 52 9.65 1.24 -8.85
N ILE A 53 9.36 0.03 -8.33
CA ILE A 53 9.89 -0.43 -7.03
C ILE A 53 11.41 -0.57 -7.05
N ARG A 54 12.01 -1.07 -8.14
CA ARG A 54 13.49 -1.15 -8.25
C ARG A 54 14.12 0.23 -8.16
N ALA A 55 13.55 1.22 -8.85
CA ALA A 55 14.03 2.60 -8.78
C ALA A 55 13.87 3.18 -7.37
N LEU A 56 12.71 3.00 -6.74
CA LEU A 56 12.42 3.51 -5.39
C LEU A 56 13.27 2.86 -4.30
N ASN A 57 13.55 1.57 -4.40
CA ASN A 57 14.48 0.87 -3.50
C ASN A 57 15.90 1.44 -3.61
N LYS A 58 16.40 1.67 -4.84
CA LYS A 58 17.71 2.30 -5.06
C LYS A 58 17.79 3.70 -4.45
N LEU A 59 16.69 4.46 -4.46
CA LEU A 59 16.62 5.77 -3.82
C LEU A 59 16.52 5.71 -2.28
N GLY A 60 16.25 4.54 -1.71
CA GLY A 60 15.96 4.40 -0.27
C GLY A 60 14.61 5.01 0.13
N ALA A 61 13.68 5.13 -0.81
CA ALA A 61 12.35 5.69 -0.57
C ALA A 61 11.49 4.73 0.28
N ARG A 62 10.62 5.29 1.13
CA ARG A 62 9.58 4.51 1.79
C ARG A 62 8.44 4.26 0.82
N VAL A 63 8.09 3.00 0.57
CA VAL A 63 7.01 2.62 -0.35
C VAL A 63 5.85 1.97 0.40
N ARG A 64 4.62 2.38 0.09
CA ARG A 64 3.40 1.64 0.45
C ARG A 64 2.99 0.80 -0.76
N LEU A 65 2.89 -0.50 -0.59
CA LEU A 65 2.39 -1.41 -1.62
C LEU A 65 0.90 -1.69 -1.38
N CYS A 66 0.07 -1.47 -2.40
CA CYS A 66 -1.32 -1.90 -2.42
C CYS A 66 -1.60 -2.71 -3.71
N LYS A 67 -2.78 -3.31 -3.85
CA LYS A 67 -3.14 -3.98 -5.11
C LYS A 67 -3.45 -2.99 -6.24
N GLY A 68 -4.12 -1.88 -5.92
CA GLY A 68 -4.70 -0.94 -6.89
C GLY A 68 -6.20 -0.81 -6.66
N ALA A 69 -6.74 0.40 -6.85
CA ALA A 69 -8.15 0.70 -6.54
C ALA A 69 -9.00 0.99 -7.78
N TYR A 70 -8.37 1.38 -8.89
CA TYR A 70 -9.05 1.86 -10.09
C TYR A 70 -9.40 0.74 -11.07
N ASN A 71 -10.33 1.01 -11.98
CA ASN A 71 -10.64 0.12 -13.10
C ASN A 71 -9.77 0.48 -14.31
N GLU A 72 -8.66 -0.23 -14.48
CA GLU A 72 -7.66 0.03 -15.51
C GLU A 72 -7.83 -0.92 -16.70
N PRO A 73 -7.50 -0.50 -17.93
CA PRO A 73 -7.56 -1.38 -19.08
C PRO A 73 -6.46 -2.46 -19.02
N ALA A 74 -6.73 -3.61 -19.63
CA ALA A 74 -5.79 -4.73 -19.71
C ALA A 74 -4.47 -4.40 -20.44
N SER A 75 -4.39 -3.25 -21.13
CA SER A 75 -3.16 -2.76 -21.76
C SER A 75 -2.12 -2.25 -20.75
N VAL A 76 -2.53 -1.92 -19.52
CA VAL A 76 -1.63 -1.36 -18.49
C VAL A 76 -1.66 -2.13 -17.17
N ALA A 77 -2.70 -2.93 -16.94
CA ALA A 77 -2.92 -3.65 -15.70
C ALA A 77 -3.29 -5.12 -15.92
N PHE A 78 -2.91 -5.98 -14.98
CA PHE A 78 -3.35 -7.37 -14.97
C PHE A 78 -4.88 -7.45 -14.89
N PRO A 79 -5.57 -8.04 -15.89
CA PRO A 79 -7.02 -8.19 -15.85
C PRO A 79 -7.45 -9.21 -14.79
N ASP A 80 -6.62 -10.24 -14.58
CA ASP A 80 -6.89 -11.33 -13.65
C ASP A 80 -6.37 -11.05 -12.24
N LYS A 81 -7.25 -11.26 -11.26
CA LYS A 81 -6.91 -11.11 -9.82
C LYS A 81 -5.73 -12.00 -9.43
N ALA A 82 -5.65 -13.21 -9.97
CA ALA A 82 -4.59 -14.16 -9.62
C ALA A 82 -3.21 -13.62 -10.01
N ASP A 83 -3.10 -12.92 -11.14
CA ASP A 83 -1.82 -12.35 -11.58
C ASP A 83 -1.47 -11.07 -10.80
N THR A 84 -2.48 -10.27 -10.42
CA THR A 84 -2.28 -9.20 -9.43
C THR A 84 -1.76 -9.74 -8.09
N ASP A 85 -2.32 -10.83 -7.58
CA ASP A 85 -1.90 -11.45 -6.32
C ASP A 85 -0.46 -11.99 -6.41
N LYS A 86 -0.11 -12.68 -7.52
CA LYS A 86 1.27 -13.13 -7.78
C LYS A 86 2.24 -11.95 -7.83
N ASN A 87 1.88 -10.89 -8.55
CA ASN A 87 2.74 -9.72 -8.66
C ASN A 87 2.86 -9.00 -7.31
N TYR A 88 1.77 -8.90 -6.53
CA TYR A 88 1.83 -8.34 -5.17
C TYR A 88 2.83 -9.09 -4.30
N VAL A 89 2.82 -10.42 -4.31
CA VAL A 89 3.79 -11.23 -3.55
C VAL A 89 5.21 -10.95 -4.03
N LYS A 90 5.45 -10.93 -5.35
CA LYS A 90 6.77 -10.61 -5.94
C LYS A 90 7.28 -9.25 -5.46
N LEU A 91 6.47 -8.20 -5.58
CA LEU A 91 6.83 -6.83 -5.21
C LEU A 91 7.01 -6.67 -3.69
N MET A 92 6.18 -7.34 -2.89
CA MET A 92 6.30 -7.39 -1.44
C MET A 92 7.66 -7.98 -1.05
N GLN A 93 8.08 -9.09 -1.67
CA GLN A 93 9.37 -9.72 -1.38
C GLN A 93 10.55 -8.80 -1.68
N MET A 94 10.50 -8.08 -2.80
CA MET A 94 11.50 -7.06 -3.17
C MET A 94 11.56 -5.95 -2.13
N LEU A 95 10.41 -5.40 -1.73
CA LEU A 95 10.33 -4.34 -0.72
C LEU A 95 10.82 -4.80 0.66
N LEU A 96 10.50 -6.02 1.08
CA LEU A 96 10.95 -6.56 2.36
C LEU A 96 12.48 -6.79 2.38
N SER A 97 13.06 -7.15 1.23
CA SER A 97 14.49 -7.50 1.14
C SER A 97 15.39 -6.29 0.96
N GLU A 98 14.95 -5.34 0.14
CA GLU A 98 15.78 -4.23 -0.34
C GLU A 98 15.21 -2.85 0.05
N GLY A 99 13.94 -2.78 0.41
CA GLY A 99 13.23 -1.53 0.64
C GLY A 99 13.53 -0.88 1.99
N ASN A 100 13.25 0.43 2.05
CA ASN A 100 13.31 1.21 3.29
C ASN A 100 11.92 1.26 3.94
N TYR A 101 11.72 0.46 4.99
CA TYR A 101 10.50 0.49 5.82
C TYR A 101 9.19 0.48 5.00
N PRO A 102 8.91 -0.61 4.26
CA PRO A 102 7.73 -0.67 3.42
C PRO A 102 6.43 -0.79 4.24
N GLY A 103 5.37 -0.17 3.72
CA GLY A 103 4.01 -0.34 4.20
C GLY A 103 3.27 -1.37 3.36
N ILE A 104 2.89 -2.50 3.97
CA ILE A 104 2.16 -3.58 3.31
C ILE A 104 0.65 -3.32 3.48
N ALA A 105 0.04 -2.65 2.51
CA ALA A 105 -1.34 -2.19 2.57
C ALA A 105 -2.30 -3.20 1.95
N THR A 106 -2.84 -4.08 2.79
CA THR A 106 -3.79 -5.12 2.38
C THR A 106 -4.60 -5.61 3.56
N HIS A 107 -5.80 -6.10 3.28
CA HIS A 107 -6.64 -6.84 4.22
C HIS A 107 -6.83 -8.30 3.78
N ASP A 108 -6.17 -8.71 2.70
CA ASP A 108 -6.21 -10.08 2.18
C ASP A 108 -5.30 -10.96 3.03
N GLU A 109 -5.90 -11.90 3.76
CA GLU A 109 -5.19 -12.82 4.66
C GLU A 109 -4.09 -13.61 3.94
N LYS A 110 -4.29 -13.97 2.67
CA LYS A 110 -3.27 -14.70 1.90
C LYS A 110 -2.02 -13.85 1.67
N MET A 111 -2.20 -12.55 1.45
CA MET A 111 -1.07 -11.62 1.25
C MET A 111 -0.36 -11.33 2.57
N ILE A 112 -1.11 -11.27 3.68
CA ILE A 112 -0.57 -11.11 5.03
C ILE A 112 0.25 -12.34 5.39
N GLU A 113 -0.29 -13.54 5.20
CA GLU A 113 0.42 -14.80 5.45
C GLU A 113 1.67 -14.93 4.58
N ALA A 114 1.58 -14.61 3.28
CA ALA A 114 2.74 -14.59 2.40
C ALA A 114 3.84 -13.63 2.90
N THR A 115 3.46 -12.47 3.44
CA THR A 115 4.39 -11.50 4.02
C THR A 115 5.05 -12.04 5.29
N ARG A 116 4.25 -12.62 6.22
CA ARG A 116 4.74 -13.23 7.46
C ARG A 116 5.71 -14.37 7.18
N ASN A 117 5.36 -15.25 6.24
CA ASN A 117 6.18 -16.39 5.85
C ASN A 117 7.50 -15.93 5.24
N TYR A 118 7.49 -14.96 4.34
CA TYR A 118 8.72 -14.44 3.74
C TYR A 118 9.61 -13.72 4.76
N ALA A 119 9.02 -12.90 5.64
CA ALA A 119 9.75 -12.22 6.71
C ALA A 119 10.44 -13.23 7.65
N SER A 120 9.71 -14.27 8.06
CA SER A 120 10.25 -15.34 8.91
C SER A 120 11.38 -16.11 8.22
N GLN A 121 11.17 -16.54 6.98
CA GLN A 121 12.19 -17.27 6.18
C GLN A 121 13.48 -16.49 5.98
N ARG A 122 13.40 -15.16 5.91
CA ARG A 122 14.56 -14.27 5.74
C ARG A 122 15.04 -13.64 7.04
N SER A 123 14.47 -14.03 8.18
CA SER A 123 14.75 -13.45 9.49
C SER A 123 14.68 -11.92 9.50
N ILE A 124 13.70 -11.35 8.79
CA ILE A 124 13.46 -9.91 8.73
C ILE A 124 12.78 -9.47 10.03
N PRO A 125 13.38 -8.53 10.79
CA PRO A 125 12.76 -8.03 12.02
C PRO A 125 11.38 -7.41 11.78
N LEU A 126 10.46 -7.59 12.74
CA LEU A 126 9.07 -7.13 12.63
C LEU A 126 8.94 -5.59 12.61
N ASP A 127 9.98 -4.88 13.03
CA ASP A 127 10.04 -3.41 13.03
C ASP A 127 10.64 -2.83 11.74
N ARG A 128 11.00 -3.69 10.76
CA ARG A 128 11.50 -3.28 9.45
C ARG A 128 10.41 -3.00 8.42
N PHE A 129 9.15 -3.34 8.72
CA PHE A 129 7.99 -3.04 7.88
C PHE A 129 6.75 -2.83 8.75
N GLU A 130 5.66 -2.41 8.15
CA GLU A 130 4.37 -2.32 8.84
C GLU A 130 3.23 -2.82 7.95
N PHE A 131 2.21 -3.42 8.57
CA PHE A 131 0.94 -3.66 7.91
C PHE A 131 0.09 -2.38 7.94
N GLN A 132 -0.69 -2.18 6.88
CA GLN A 132 -1.58 -1.03 6.79
C GLN A 132 -2.97 -1.45 6.34
N MET A 133 -3.99 -0.97 7.05
CA MET A 133 -5.39 -1.30 6.82
C MET A 133 -6.26 -0.04 6.88
N LEU A 134 -7.45 -0.13 6.33
CA LEU A 134 -8.44 0.95 6.38
C LEU A 134 -9.16 0.93 7.72
N TYR A 135 -9.51 2.12 8.19
CA TYR A 135 -10.36 2.26 9.36
C TYR A 135 -11.71 1.56 9.15
N GLY A 136 -12.16 0.81 10.16
CA GLY A 136 -13.47 0.15 10.16
C GLY A 136 -13.54 -1.20 9.45
N ILE A 137 -12.45 -1.69 8.83
CA ILE A 137 -12.45 -2.96 8.10
C ILE A 137 -11.52 -3.96 8.79
N ARG A 138 -12.04 -5.16 9.11
CA ARG A 138 -11.25 -6.27 9.71
C ARG A 138 -10.50 -5.86 10.97
N ARG A 139 -11.23 -5.25 11.92
CA ARG A 139 -10.66 -4.83 13.22
C ARG A 139 -10.07 -6.00 13.99
N ASP A 140 -10.71 -7.17 13.90
CA ASP A 140 -10.22 -8.46 14.40
C ASP A 140 -8.77 -8.74 13.95
N LEU A 141 -8.50 -8.56 12.66
CA LEU A 141 -7.20 -8.82 12.06
C LEU A 141 -6.18 -7.74 12.43
N GLN A 142 -6.62 -6.48 12.54
CA GLN A 142 -5.77 -5.38 13.01
C GLN A 142 -5.26 -5.66 14.42
N GLU A 143 -6.16 -6.01 15.34
CA GLU A 143 -5.84 -6.33 16.74
C GLU A 143 -4.99 -7.61 16.85
N GLN A 144 -5.28 -8.62 16.03
CA GLN A 144 -4.47 -9.83 15.97
C GLN A 144 -3.02 -9.52 15.60
N LEU A 145 -2.78 -8.77 14.51
CA LEU A 145 -1.43 -8.46 14.05
C LEU A 145 -0.64 -7.64 15.07
N VAL A 146 -1.29 -6.72 15.78
CA VAL A 146 -0.65 -5.97 16.88
C VAL A 146 -0.27 -6.90 18.04
N ARG A 147 -1.16 -7.82 18.44
CA ARG A 147 -0.85 -8.82 19.50
C ARG A 147 0.30 -9.74 19.11
N GLU A 148 0.46 -10.03 17.83
CA GLU A 148 1.57 -10.81 17.29
C GLU A 148 2.88 -10.00 17.16
N GLY A 149 2.88 -8.72 17.54
CA GLY A 149 4.08 -7.87 17.56
C GLY A 149 4.35 -7.10 16.26
N TYR A 150 3.46 -7.16 15.27
CA TYR A 150 3.62 -6.37 14.04
C TYR A 150 3.23 -4.91 14.25
N ARG A 151 3.94 -4.02 13.55
CA ARG A 151 3.51 -2.63 13.42
C ARG A 151 2.28 -2.54 12.52
N MET A 152 1.26 -1.83 13.00
CA MET A 152 0.00 -1.62 12.29
C MET A 152 -0.26 -0.12 12.12
N ARG A 153 -0.63 0.29 10.90
CA ARG A 153 -1.13 1.64 10.63
C ARG A 153 -2.53 1.58 10.06
N VAL A 154 -3.45 2.30 10.70
CA VAL A 154 -4.82 2.43 10.23
C VAL A 154 -4.98 3.73 9.43
N TYR A 155 -5.46 3.61 8.19
CA TYR A 155 -5.80 4.74 7.33
C TYR A 155 -7.18 5.28 7.73
N VAL A 156 -7.19 6.46 8.36
CA VAL A 156 -8.37 7.12 8.91
C VAL A 156 -8.73 8.32 8.03
N PRO A 157 -9.69 8.18 7.08
CA PRO A 157 -10.23 9.33 6.39
C PRO A 157 -11.08 10.16 7.36
N TYR A 158 -11.02 11.49 7.25
CA TYR A 158 -11.83 12.43 8.03
C TYR A 158 -12.18 13.65 7.18
N GLY A 159 -13.25 14.36 7.53
CA GLY A 159 -13.73 15.54 6.82
C GLY A 159 -15.22 15.44 6.47
N GLU A 160 -15.80 16.56 6.01
CA GLU A 160 -17.23 16.68 5.71
C GLU A 160 -17.64 15.86 4.48
N GLU A 161 -16.72 15.68 3.52
CA GLU A 161 -16.91 14.92 2.27
C GLU A 161 -16.77 13.40 2.42
N TRP A 162 -17.19 12.85 3.57
CA TRP A 162 -17.07 11.42 3.88
C TRP A 162 -18.01 10.55 3.02
N TYR A 163 -19.20 11.08 2.67
CA TYR A 163 -20.21 10.32 1.93
C TYR A 163 -19.78 10.04 0.48
N PRO A 164 -19.34 11.04 -0.32
CA PRO A 164 -18.79 10.76 -1.65
C PRO A 164 -17.57 9.84 -1.64
N TYR A 165 -16.70 9.97 -0.62
CA TYR A 165 -15.56 9.07 -0.43
C TYR A 165 -16.01 7.61 -0.24
N MET A 166 -17.00 7.38 0.64
CA MET A 166 -17.54 6.05 0.89
C MET A 166 -18.21 5.47 -0.37
N VAL A 167 -19.00 6.28 -1.08
CA VAL A 167 -19.69 5.85 -2.30
C VAL A 167 -18.70 5.48 -3.40
N ARG A 168 -17.63 6.27 -3.64
CA ARG A 168 -16.57 5.89 -4.59
C ARG A 168 -15.89 4.59 -4.20
N ARG A 169 -15.55 4.43 -2.92
CA ARG A 169 -14.93 3.20 -2.39
C ARG A 169 -15.78 1.95 -2.63
N LEU A 170 -17.09 2.08 -2.57
CA LEU A 170 -18.03 1.02 -2.92
C LEU A 170 -18.13 0.85 -4.45
N ALA A 171 -18.30 1.93 -5.20
CA ALA A 171 -18.57 1.89 -6.64
C ALA A 171 -17.37 1.47 -7.51
N GLU A 172 -16.13 1.74 -7.09
CA GLU A 172 -14.93 1.56 -7.93
C GLU A 172 -14.64 0.09 -8.30
N ARG A 173 -15.00 -0.89 -7.46
CA ARG A 173 -14.98 -2.32 -7.81
C ARG A 173 -16.05 -3.10 -7.02
N PRO A 174 -16.90 -3.94 -7.67
CA PRO A 174 -17.81 -4.85 -6.96
C PRO A 174 -17.09 -5.78 -5.97
N ALA A 175 -15.85 -6.16 -6.29
CA ALA A 175 -14.98 -6.92 -5.40
C ALA A 175 -14.64 -6.16 -4.09
N ASN A 176 -14.53 -4.82 -4.13
CA ASN A 176 -14.36 -4.00 -2.92
C ASN A 176 -15.62 -4.01 -2.06
N ILE A 177 -16.82 -3.96 -2.67
CA ILE A 177 -18.10 -4.09 -1.94
C ILE A 177 -18.18 -5.42 -1.23
N LEU A 178 -17.94 -6.54 -1.94
CA LEU A 178 -17.98 -7.87 -1.35
C LEU A 178 -16.92 -8.04 -0.25
N PHE A 179 -15.75 -7.41 -0.43
CA PHE A 179 -14.67 -7.41 0.54
C PHE A 179 -15.03 -6.62 1.82
N VAL A 180 -15.56 -5.40 1.68
CA VAL A 180 -16.01 -4.56 2.80
C VAL A 180 -17.17 -5.24 3.54
N LEU A 181 -18.16 -5.77 2.83
CA LEU A 181 -19.30 -6.46 3.43
C LEU A 181 -18.87 -7.70 4.23
N LYS A 182 -17.96 -8.52 3.69
CA LYS A 182 -17.41 -9.68 4.44
C LYS A 182 -16.58 -9.26 5.65
N GLY A 183 -15.87 -8.13 5.56
CA GLY A 183 -15.00 -7.63 6.62
C GLY A 183 -15.70 -6.79 7.70
N ALA A 184 -16.92 -6.29 7.45
CA ALA A 184 -17.73 -5.54 8.41
C ALA A 184 -18.68 -6.43 9.23
N LEU A 185 -18.94 -7.66 8.78
CA LEU A 185 -19.77 -8.66 9.45
C LEU A 185 -19.00 -9.58 10.42
N ARG A 186 -17.70 -9.33 10.63
CA ARG A 186 -16.82 -10.09 11.54
C ARG A 186 -16.17 -9.17 12.56
#